data_AF-A0A976KQU0-F1
#
_entry.id   AF-A0A976KQU0-F1
#
_cell.length_a   1.000
_cell.length_b   1.000
_cell.length_c   1.000
_cell.angle_alpha   90.00
_cell.angle_beta   90.00
_cell.angle_gamma   90.00
#
_symmetry.space_group_name_H-M   'P 1'
#
loop_
_entity.id
_entity.type
_entity.pdbx_description
1 polymer ?
#
loop_
_entity_poly.entity_id
_entity_poly.type
_entity_poly.pdbx_seq_one_letter_code
_entity_poly.pdbx_strand_id
1 'polypeptide(L)'
;MNQEQLSTIANSIFEAAAFVCPDEWVTPAHGTPTATTDAQTGAIVRFHGAANGWLLVAVHGDIETDIAANMLGRERVDTSDTTKEAIKEIANMICGRLMFDLGDHDRVVCEPPQWLESELQAAVQSGEVTGWARAYFDNGTADIVLSRTDLEAAL
;
A
#
# COMPACT_ATOMS: atom_id res chain seq x y z
N MET A 1 -4.25 2.67 14.87
CA MET A 1 -4.56 3.54 13.72
C MET A 1 -5.94 3.17 13.23
N ASN A 2 -6.83 4.13 12.96
CA ASN A 2 -8.14 3.79 12.40
C ASN A 2 -8.05 3.66 10.86
N GLN A 3 -8.96 2.89 10.25
CA GLN A 3 -8.94 2.64 8.80
C GLN A 3 -9.10 3.92 7.96
N GLU A 4 -9.82 4.91 8.50
CA GLU A 4 -10.05 6.23 7.89
C GLU A 4 -8.75 7.04 7.74
N GLN A 5 -7.82 6.94 8.69
CA GLN A 5 -6.49 7.55 8.57
C GLN A 5 -5.69 6.93 7.41
N LEU A 6 -5.77 5.61 7.23
CA LEU A 6 -5.04 4.91 6.17
C LEU A 6 -5.52 5.35 4.78
N SER A 7 -6.83 5.36 4.55
CA SER A 7 -7.40 5.82 3.28
C SER A 7 -7.11 7.30 3.03
N THR A 8 -7.18 8.16 4.06
CA THR A 8 -6.87 9.59 3.93
C THR A 8 -5.41 9.82 3.50
N ILE A 9 -4.45 9.13 4.14
CA ILE A 9 -3.03 9.24 3.79
C ILE A 9 -2.79 8.71 2.38
N ALA A 10 -3.30 7.52 2.07
CA ALA A 10 -3.13 6.92 0.76
C ALA A 10 -3.74 7.78 -0.36
N ASN A 11 -4.93 8.35 -0.13
CA ASN A 11 -5.57 9.27 -1.07
C ASN A 11 -4.69 10.48 -1.35
N SER A 12 -4.17 11.11 -0.29
CA SER A 12 -3.27 12.26 -0.42
C SER A 12 -2.02 11.95 -1.24
N ILE A 13 -1.45 10.76 -1.08
CA ILE A 13 -0.28 10.32 -1.85
C ILE A 13 -0.64 10.00 -3.31
N PHE A 14 -1.73 9.28 -3.58
CA PHE A 14 -2.17 9.00 -4.96
C PHE A 14 -2.42 10.29 -5.73
N GLU A 15 -3.09 11.25 -5.11
CA GLU A 15 -3.39 12.55 -5.71
C GLU A 15 -2.11 13.36 -5.94
N ALA A 16 -1.25 13.48 -4.93
CA ALA A 16 -0.08 14.35 -4.99
C ALA A 16 1.06 13.78 -5.87
N ALA A 17 1.27 12.47 -5.84
CA ALA A 17 2.39 11.84 -6.56
C ALA A 17 2.00 11.37 -7.96
N ALA A 18 0.78 10.83 -8.10
CA ALA A 18 0.34 10.17 -9.32
C ALA A 18 -0.85 10.85 -9.98
N PHE A 19 -1.36 11.99 -9.47
CA PHE A 19 -2.53 12.68 -10.03
C PHE A 19 -3.73 11.75 -10.27
N VAL A 20 -3.86 10.70 -9.45
CA VAL A 20 -4.99 9.77 -9.52
C VAL A 20 -5.84 9.95 -8.27
N CYS A 21 -7.14 10.12 -8.46
CA CYS A 21 -8.12 10.19 -7.38
C CYS A 21 -8.98 8.93 -7.40
N PRO A 22 -8.98 8.13 -6.33
CA PRO A 22 -9.96 7.07 -6.16
C PRO A 22 -11.39 7.63 -6.21
N ASP A 23 -12.28 6.95 -6.93
CA ASP A 23 -13.71 7.28 -6.99
C ASP A 23 -14.41 6.90 -5.67
N GLU A 24 -13.97 5.79 -5.08
CA GLU A 24 -14.54 5.24 -3.85
C GLU A 24 -13.45 4.60 -2.98
N TRP A 25 -13.61 4.76 -1.68
CA TRP A 25 -12.84 4.05 -0.66
C TRP A 25 -13.75 3.08 0.10
N VAL A 26 -13.37 1.81 0.13
CA VAL A 26 -14.05 0.79 0.92
C VAL A 26 -13.13 0.33 2.04
N THR A 27 -13.64 0.37 3.27
CA THR A 27 -12.98 -0.16 4.46
C THR A 27 -13.79 -1.36 4.97
N PRO A 28 -13.33 -2.60 4.74
CA PRO A 28 -14.11 -3.76 5.13
C PRO A 28 -14.23 -3.87 6.64
N ALA A 29 -15.45 -4.11 7.10
CA ALA A 29 -15.75 -4.29 8.51
C ALA A 29 -15.21 -5.65 8.97
N HIS A 30 -14.12 -5.66 9.74
CA HIS A 30 -13.53 -6.80 10.44
C HIS A 30 -13.39 -8.11 9.64
N GLY A 31 -12.16 -8.41 9.21
CA GLY A 31 -11.83 -9.71 8.60
C GLY A 31 -10.45 -9.70 7.94
N THR A 32 -9.96 -10.88 7.61
CA THR A 32 -8.76 -11.08 6.79
C THR A 32 -8.93 -10.34 5.46
N PRO A 33 -7.91 -9.67 4.90
CA PRO A 33 -7.98 -9.05 3.57
C PRO A 33 -8.28 -10.10 2.48
N THR A 34 -9.56 -10.38 2.24
CA THR A 34 -10.03 -11.31 1.21
C THR A 34 -9.61 -10.85 -0.18
N ALA A 35 -9.37 -9.55 -0.32
CA ALA A 35 -8.93 -8.86 -1.51
C ALA A 35 -7.57 -9.25 -2.09
N THR A 36 -6.65 -9.75 -1.26
CA THR A 36 -5.28 -10.08 -1.69
C THR A 36 -5.20 -11.39 -2.48
N THR A 37 -6.32 -12.13 -2.60
CA THR A 37 -6.39 -13.33 -3.46
C THR A 37 -6.51 -13.01 -4.94
N ASP A 38 -7.04 -11.83 -5.28
CA ASP A 38 -7.35 -11.44 -6.67
C ASP A 38 -6.32 -10.44 -7.23
N ALA A 39 -5.54 -9.80 -6.37
CA ALA A 39 -4.42 -8.96 -6.78
C ALA A 39 -3.31 -9.82 -7.40
N GLN A 40 -2.86 -9.45 -8.59
CA GLN A 40 -1.80 -10.19 -9.30
C GLN A 40 -0.41 -9.76 -8.84
N THR A 41 -0.27 -8.52 -8.37
CA THR A 41 1.01 -7.90 -8.06
C THR A 41 0.87 -6.78 -7.03
N GLY A 42 1.99 -6.38 -6.43
CA GLY A 42 2.03 -5.26 -5.49
C GLY A 42 3.43 -4.96 -4.97
N ALA A 43 3.54 -3.94 -4.13
CA ALA A 43 4.77 -3.58 -3.45
C ALA A 43 4.61 -3.62 -1.94
N ILE A 44 5.59 -4.19 -1.25
CA ILE A 44 5.67 -4.26 0.21
C ILE A 44 6.81 -3.41 0.73
N VAL A 45 6.56 -2.69 1.82
CA VAL A 45 7.56 -1.96 2.60
C VAL A 45 7.53 -2.53 4.01
N ARG A 46 8.65 -3.11 4.45
CA ARG A 46 8.79 -3.54 5.84
C ARG A 46 9.32 -2.40 6.68
N PHE A 47 8.95 -2.38 7.95
CA PHE A 47 9.47 -1.41 8.90
C PHE A 47 9.78 -2.06 10.24
N HIS A 48 10.79 -1.53 10.92
CA HIS A 48 11.26 -2.07 12.20
C HIS A 48 11.76 -0.98 13.15
N GLY A 49 11.80 -1.28 14.45
CA GLY A 49 12.28 -0.38 15.50
C GLY A 49 11.25 -0.21 16.63
N ALA A 50 10.79 1.03 16.85
CA ALA A 50 9.72 1.32 17.82
C ALA A 50 8.37 0.68 17.43
N ALA A 51 8.16 0.47 16.13
CA ALA A 51 7.10 -0.35 15.57
C ALA A 51 7.70 -1.37 14.60
N ASN A 52 7.10 -2.56 14.51
CA ASN A 52 7.53 -3.59 13.57
C ASN A 52 6.35 -4.12 12.77
N GLY A 53 6.53 -4.30 11.46
CA GLY A 53 5.48 -4.75 10.58
C GLY A 53 5.76 -4.47 9.12
N TRP A 54 4.69 -4.35 8.34
CA TRP A 54 4.78 -4.06 6.92
C TRP A 54 3.55 -3.34 6.39
N LEU A 55 3.76 -2.57 5.32
CA LEU A 55 2.72 -2.00 4.48
C LEU A 55 2.77 -2.66 3.11
N LEU A 56 1.63 -3.12 2.61
CA LEU A 56 1.45 -3.63 1.27
C LEU A 56 0.53 -2.69 0.48
N VAL A 57 0.93 -2.36 -0.74
CA VAL A 57 0.07 -1.80 -1.78
C VAL A 57 -0.06 -2.83 -2.88
N ALA A 58 -1.23 -3.46 -2.99
CA ALA A 58 -1.53 -4.42 -4.03
C ALA A 58 -2.43 -3.77 -5.08
N VAL A 59 -2.18 -4.04 -6.36
CA VAL A 59 -2.90 -3.42 -7.47
C VAL A 59 -3.57 -4.49 -8.32
N HIS A 60 -4.72 -4.13 -8.89
CA HIS A 60 -5.47 -4.97 -9.81
C HIS A 60 -6.01 -4.15 -10.97
N GLY A 61 -6.02 -4.73 -12.18
CA GLY A 61 -6.36 -4.03 -13.41
C GLY A 61 -5.19 -3.24 -13.97
N ASP A 62 -5.48 -2.21 -14.77
CA ASP A 62 -4.48 -1.44 -15.51
C ASP A 62 -4.01 -0.17 -14.77
N ILE A 63 -4.46 0.01 -13.52
CA ILE A 63 -4.16 1.20 -12.71
C ILE A 63 -2.67 1.44 -12.47
N GLU A 64 -1.84 0.39 -12.48
CA GLU A 64 -0.38 0.54 -12.35
C GLU A 64 0.25 1.31 -13.51
N THR A 65 -0.34 1.20 -14.71
CA THR A 65 0.13 1.92 -15.90
C THR A 65 -0.23 3.40 -15.79
N ASP A 66 -1.44 3.71 -15.33
CA ASP A 66 -1.92 5.08 -15.15
C ASP A 66 -1.10 5.81 -14.07
N ILE A 67 -0.87 5.14 -12.94
CA ILE A 67 -0.01 5.67 -11.86
C ILE A 67 1.38 6.01 -12.41
N ALA A 68 2.00 5.07 -13.13
CA ALA A 68 3.34 5.28 -13.67
C ALA A 68 3.39 6.37 -14.74
N ALA A 69 2.40 6.41 -15.63
CA ALA A 69 2.28 7.42 -16.68
C ALA A 69 2.18 8.82 -16.08
N ASN A 70 1.30 9.00 -15.10
CA ASN A 70 1.12 10.28 -14.44
C ASN A 70 2.33 10.71 -13.61
N MET A 71 2.93 9.80 -12.84
CA MET A 71 4.16 10.10 -12.07
C MET A 71 5.31 10.57 -12.97
N LEU A 72 5.38 10.07 -14.20
CA LEU A 72 6.43 10.42 -15.17
C LEU A 72 6.05 11.55 -16.12
N GLY A 73 4.82 12.07 -16.04
CA GLY A 73 4.30 13.06 -16.99
C GLY A 73 4.26 12.53 -18.43
N ARG A 74 3.92 11.26 -18.61
CA ARG A 74 3.82 10.57 -19.91
C ARG A 74 2.37 10.21 -20.20
N GLU A 75 2.03 10.11 -21.48
CA GLU A 75 0.71 9.64 -21.92
C GLU A 75 0.53 8.13 -21.69
N ARG A 76 1.63 7.36 -21.74
CA ARG A 76 1.65 5.92 -21.53
C ARG A 76 3.02 5.45 -21.08
N VAL A 77 3.06 4.35 -20.33
CA VAL A 77 4.29 3.62 -19.96
C VAL A 77 4.17 2.19 -20.46
N ASP A 78 5.14 1.76 -21.28
CA ASP A 78 5.10 0.44 -21.93
C ASP A 78 5.99 -0.61 -21.23
N THR A 79 6.74 -0.22 -20.21
CA THR A 79 7.69 -1.11 -19.52
C THR A 79 7.17 -1.52 -18.16
N SER A 80 7.05 -2.83 -17.93
CA SER A 80 6.68 -3.40 -16.63
C SER A 80 7.58 -2.93 -15.50
N ASP A 81 8.87 -2.72 -15.75
CA ASP A 81 9.79 -2.32 -14.67
C ASP A 81 9.51 -0.90 -14.17
N THR A 82 9.07 -0.01 -15.07
CA THR A 82 8.69 1.35 -14.68
C THR A 82 7.39 1.39 -13.90
N THR A 83 6.39 0.58 -14.27
CA THR A 83 5.14 0.48 -13.51
C THR A 83 5.39 -0.08 -12.11
N LYS A 84 6.24 -1.10 -12.01
CA LYS A 84 6.71 -1.66 -10.73
C LYS A 84 7.38 -0.63 -9.84
N GLU A 85 8.31 0.16 -10.36
CA GLU A 85 8.99 1.20 -9.58
C GLU A 85 8.03 2.30 -9.11
N ALA A 86 7.04 2.67 -9.93
CA ALA A 86 6.02 3.64 -9.52
C ALA A 86 5.19 3.15 -8.33
N ILE A 87 4.73 1.89 -8.35
CA ILE A 87 3.98 1.30 -7.24
C ILE A 87 4.84 1.14 -5.99
N LYS A 88 6.12 0.74 -6.15
CA LYS A 88 7.08 0.69 -5.04
C LYS A 88 7.26 2.06 -4.38
N GLU A 89 7.33 3.11 -5.18
CA GLU A 89 7.46 4.48 -4.66
C GLU A 89 6.18 4.94 -3.94
N ILE A 90 4.99 4.65 -4.48
CA ILE A 90 3.72 4.88 -3.79
C ILE A 90 3.68 4.17 -2.43
N ALA A 91 4.04 2.88 -2.38
CA ALA A 91 4.08 2.12 -1.14
C ALA A 91 5.07 2.73 -0.14
N ASN A 92 6.25 3.16 -0.59
CA ASN A 92 7.27 3.80 0.22
C ASN A 92 6.79 5.14 0.80
N MET A 93 6.17 5.99 -0.02
CA MET A 93 5.62 7.28 0.41
C MET A 93 4.49 7.12 1.44
N ILE A 94 3.57 6.17 1.20
CA ILE A 94 2.49 5.86 2.16
C ILE A 94 3.10 5.37 3.47
N CYS A 95 4.04 4.42 3.43
CA CYS A 95 4.69 3.88 4.62
C CYS A 95 5.42 4.96 5.42
N GLY A 96 6.25 5.77 4.74
CA GLY A 96 6.97 6.87 5.37
C GLY A 96 6.03 7.89 6.03
N ARG A 97 4.93 8.25 5.36
CA ARG A 97 3.94 9.16 5.95
C ARG A 97 3.23 8.56 7.15
N LEU A 98 2.86 7.30 7.10
CA LEU A 98 2.23 6.60 8.23
C LEU A 98 3.16 6.57 9.45
N MET A 99 4.45 6.26 9.26
CA MET A 99 5.41 6.24 10.37
C MET A 99 5.65 7.63 10.95
N PHE A 100 5.59 8.67 10.12
CA PHE A 100 5.61 10.05 10.57
C PHE A 100 4.41 10.40 11.46
N ASP A 101 3.20 10.10 11.00
CA ASP A 101 1.96 10.43 11.70
C ASP A 101 1.76 9.61 12.99
N LEU A 102 2.36 8.41 13.09
CA LEU A 102 2.37 7.61 14.32
C LEU A 102 3.32 8.16 15.40
N GLY A 103 4.14 9.18 15.09
CA GLY A 103 5.04 9.83 16.05
C GLY A 103 6.34 9.07 16.32
N ASP A 104 6.60 7.99 15.59
CA ASP A 104 7.77 7.11 15.76
C ASP A 104 8.86 7.34 14.68
N HIS A 105 8.80 8.42 13.91
CA HIS A 105 9.68 8.66 12.75
C HIS A 105 11.19 8.62 13.05
N ASP A 106 11.62 9.02 14.25
CA ASP A 106 13.04 8.97 14.63
C ASP A 106 13.48 7.57 15.12
N ARG A 107 12.55 6.63 15.23
CA ARG A 107 12.76 5.32 15.86
C ARG A 107 12.24 4.15 15.03
N VAL A 108 11.66 4.42 13.86
CA VAL A 108 11.25 3.42 12.88
C VAL A 108 12.05 3.61 11.61
N VAL A 109 12.57 2.50 11.10
CA VAL A 109 13.29 2.45 9.83
C VAL A 109 12.43 1.67 8.85
N CYS A 110 12.16 2.28 7.69
CA CYS A 110 11.52 1.60 6.56
C CYS A 110 12.61 0.95 5.69
N GLU A 111 12.43 -0.33 5.39
CA GLU A 111 13.24 -1.04 4.41
C GLU A 111 12.87 -0.59 2.99
N PRO A 112 13.77 -0.76 2.00
CA PRO A 112 13.44 -0.50 0.60
C PRO A 112 12.21 -1.30 0.15
N PRO A 113 11.31 -0.70 -0.66
CA PRO A 113 10.14 -1.40 -1.17
C PRO A 113 10.56 -2.61 -2.03
N GLN A 114 9.84 -3.72 -1.88
CA GLN A 114 10.02 -4.94 -2.65
C GLN A 114 8.77 -5.22 -3.49
N TRP A 115 8.97 -5.67 -4.73
CA TRP A 115 7.86 -6.10 -5.59
C TRP A 115 7.46 -7.53 -5.27
N LEU A 116 6.16 -7.80 -5.22
CA LEU A 116 5.56 -9.10 -4.98
C LEU A 116 4.65 -9.47 -6.16
N GLU A 117 4.83 -10.68 -6.72
CA GLU A 117 3.93 -11.25 -7.73
C GLU A 117 3.20 -12.46 -7.14
N SER A 118 3.92 -13.55 -6.87
CA SER A 118 3.36 -14.80 -6.34
C SER A 118 3.32 -14.91 -4.82
N GLU A 119 3.93 -13.97 -4.09
CA GLU A 119 4.13 -14.05 -2.63
C GLU A 119 3.16 -13.15 -1.84
N LEU A 120 2.24 -12.49 -2.54
CA LEU A 120 1.37 -11.48 -1.97
C LEU A 120 0.47 -12.05 -0.86
N GLN A 121 -0.07 -13.25 -1.07
CA GLN A 121 -0.85 -13.97 -0.05
C GLN A 121 0.01 -14.38 1.16
N ALA A 122 1.25 -14.82 0.94
CA ALA A 122 2.14 -15.23 2.03
C ALA A 122 2.56 -14.03 2.89
N ALA A 123 2.81 -12.88 2.26
CA ALA A 123 3.09 -11.63 2.95
C ALA A 123 1.91 -11.21 3.84
N VAL A 124 0.68 -11.25 3.32
CA VAL A 124 -0.54 -10.87 4.06
C VAL A 124 -0.81 -11.78 5.25
N GLN A 125 -0.41 -13.04 5.18
CA GLN A 125 -0.54 -14.01 6.28
C GLN A 125 0.54 -13.85 7.37
N SER A 126 1.56 -13.01 7.15
CA SER A 126 2.65 -12.79 8.10
C SER A 126 2.38 -11.63 9.06
N GLY A 127 1.54 -11.84 10.08
CA GLY A 127 1.29 -10.86 11.14
C GLY A 127 -0.18 -10.48 11.32
N GLU A 128 -0.45 -9.57 12.26
CA GLU A 128 -1.80 -9.08 12.50
C GLU A 128 -2.09 -7.90 11.58
N VAL A 129 -3.15 -7.98 10.78
CA VAL A 129 -3.60 -6.85 9.95
C VAL A 129 -4.29 -5.84 10.85
N THR A 130 -3.70 -4.65 10.95
CA THR A 130 -4.17 -3.56 11.83
C THR A 130 -4.88 -2.46 11.07
N GLY A 131 -4.76 -2.44 9.74
CA GLY A 131 -5.44 -1.50 8.86
C GLY A 131 -5.58 -2.07 7.47
N TRP A 132 -6.73 -1.81 6.85
CA TRP A 132 -6.97 -2.15 5.45
C TRP A 132 -7.95 -1.15 4.85
N ALA A 133 -7.62 -0.67 3.66
CA ALA A 133 -8.49 0.13 2.82
C ALA A 133 -8.33 -0.29 1.36
N ARG A 134 -9.41 -0.22 0.59
CA ARG A 134 -9.41 -0.44 -0.85
C ARG A 134 -9.85 0.83 -1.58
N ALA A 135 -9.03 1.27 -2.52
CA ALA A 135 -9.34 2.32 -3.48
C ALA A 135 -9.88 1.72 -4.77
N TYR A 136 -10.97 2.29 -5.29
CA TYR A 136 -11.52 2.00 -6.60
C TYR A 136 -11.20 3.14 -7.56
N PHE A 137 -10.79 2.78 -8.77
CA PHE A 137 -10.49 3.69 -9.87
C PHE A 137 -11.20 3.21 -11.13
N ASP A 138 -11.34 4.09 -12.13
CA ASP A 138 -11.88 3.75 -13.45
C ASP A 138 -11.28 2.47 -14.07
N ASN A 139 -9.96 2.29 -13.95
CA ASN A 139 -9.21 1.22 -14.62
C ASN A 139 -8.68 0.13 -13.66
N GLY A 140 -9.12 0.12 -12.40
CA GLY A 140 -8.63 -0.89 -11.46
C GLY A 140 -8.89 -0.59 -9.99
N THR A 141 -8.20 -1.33 -9.14
CA THR A 141 -8.27 -1.14 -7.69
C THR A 141 -6.88 -1.19 -7.06
N ALA A 142 -6.75 -0.56 -5.89
CA ALA A 142 -5.57 -0.71 -5.04
C ALA A 142 -5.98 -1.07 -3.61
N ASP A 143 -5.39 -2.13 -3.08
CA ASP A 143 -5.51 -2.51 -1.68
C ASP A 143 -4.31 -2.00 -0.89
N ILE A 144 -4.56 -1.27 0.19
CA ILE A 144 -3.55 -0.80 1.12
C ILE A 144 -3.75 -1.56 2.42
N VAL A 145 -2.77 -2.40 2.76
CA VAL A 145 -2.82 -3.26 3.95
C VAL A 145 -1.67 -2.92 4.87
N LEU A 146 -1.97 -2.59 6.12
CA LEU A 146 -0.99 -2.42 7.18
C LEU A 146 -1.07 -3.60 8.14
N SER A 147 0.07 -4.24 8.38
CA SER A 147 0.24 -5.21 9.45
C SER A 147 1.24 -4.75 10.48
N ARG A 148 1.01 -5.14 11.73
CA ARG A 148 1.97 -5.05 12.81
C ARG A 148 2.29 -6.45 13.32
N THR A 149 3.56 -6.68 13.61
CA THR A 149 4.08 -7.96 14.12
C THR A 149 4.52 -7.87 15.59
N ASP A 150 4.50 -6.66 16.15
CA ASP A 150 4.90 -6.34 17.53
C ASP A 150 3.71 -6.03 18.44
N LEU A 151 2.49 -6.09 17.92
CA LEU A 151 1.31 -6.19 18.76
C LEU A 151 1.29 -7.61 19.30
N GLU A 152 1.57 -7.78 20.59
CA GLU A 152 1.22 -9.02 21.28
C GLU A 152 -0.29 -9.22 21.09
N ALA A 153 -0.68 -10.39 20.58
CA ALA A 153 -2.08 -10.78 20.51
C ALA A 153 -2.69 -10.54 21.89
N ALA A 154 -3.56 -9.53 22.00
CA ALA A 154 -4.23 -9.23 23.26
C ALA A 154 -5.09 -10.44 23.63
N LEU A 155 -4.53 -11.32 24.47
CA LEU A 155 -5.19 -12.47 25.07
C LEU A 155 -6.08 -12.05 26.23
#